data_AF-A0A815ML70-F1
#
_entry.id   AF-A0A815ML70-F1
#
_cell.length_a   1.000
_cell.length_b   1.000
_cell.length_c   1.000
_cell.angle_alpha   90.00
_cell.angle_beta   90.00
_cell.angle_gamma   90.00
#
_symmetry.space_group_name_H-M   'P 1'
#
loop_
_entity.id
_entity.type
_entity.pdbx_description
1 polymer ?
#
loop_
_entity_poly.entity_id
_entity_poly.type
_entity_poly.pdbx_seq_one_letter_code
_entity_poly.pdbx_strand_id
1 'polypeptide(L)'
;MSLTTTQISLCFQAYWSMWLENALGGLLFMGVHIGIAAFFLKKFIMKKAINYQPTSGTANRPFSPSEIHTIDDTNQDQMQRKPGSRGSSPRSDNSGSPEYMDDFANATLEQVNNVRVKYNVSPVNLSDQLSTIAQRWANHMAQTGKLEHSPAEMRSFGRQILGENYVSTFQTELTASKMVKKWMKERFSYQFGSNGRRETENFTQLIWRATQDIGVGRARSADGNWWYGVVVFDPPGNIANQYANNVPFIT
;
A
#
# COMPACT_ATOMS: atom_id res chain seq x y z
N MET A 1 -69.75 32.38 6.87
CA MET A 1 -69.46 31.40 7.93
C MET A 1 -68.00 31.59 8.33
N SER A 2 -67.75 32.40 9.36
CA SER A 2 -66.42 32.64 9.91
C SER A 2 -66.13 31.59 10.98
N LEU A 3 -65.04 30.84 10.81
CA LEU A 3 -64.55 29.92 11.84
C LEU A 3 -64.04 30.77 13.01
N THR A 4 -64.45 30.43 14.22
CA THR A 4 -64.04 31.14 15.43
C THR A 4 -62.58 30.83 15.76
N THR A 5 -61.89 31.75 16.43
CA THR A 5 -60.47 31.69 16.80
C THR A 5 -60.09 30.38 17.51
N THR A 6 -61.05 29.75 18.19
CA THR A 6 -60.89 28.46 18.88
C THR A 6 -60.70 27.28 17.93
N GLN A 7 -61.34 27.28 16.75
CA GLN A 7 -61.20 26.19 15.78
C GLN A 7 -59.85 26.21 15.04
N ILE A 8 -59.26 27.39 14.85
CA ILE A 8 -57.92 27.53 14.26
C ILE A 8 -56.85 27.05 15.25
N SER A 9 -57.02 27.34 16.55
CA SER A 9 -56.04 26.93 17.57
C SER A 9 -55.98 25.41 17.78
N LEU A 10 -57.12 24.71 17.70
CA LEU A 10 -57.17 23.25 17.81
C LEU A 10 -56.52 22.56 16.61
N CYS A 11 -56.68 23.11 15.40
CA CYS A 11 -56.00 22.61 14.20
C CYS A 11 -54.48 22.78 14.27
N PHE A 12 -53.98 23.89 14.82
CA PHE A 12 -52.54 24.09 15.02
C PHE A 12 -51.95 23.17 16.09
N GLN A 13 -52.68 22.91 17.18
CA GLN A 13 -52.25 21.95 18.21
C GLN A 13 -52.20 20.52 17.69
N ALA A 14 -53.17 20.09 16.87
CA ALA A 14 -53.17 18.77 16.27
C ALA A 14 -52.03 18.58 15.25
N TYR A 15 -51.74 19.62 14.45
CA TYR A 15 -50.67 19.56 13.45
C TYR A 15 -49.26 19.57 14.10
N TRP A 16 -49.10 20.28 15.22
CA TRP A 16 -47.86 20.29 16.00
C TRP A 16 -47.59 18.93 16.67
N SER A 17 -48.59 18.31 17.28
CA SER A 17 -48.43 16.99 17.93
C SER A 17 -48.11 15.88 16.92
N MET A 18 -48.73 15.91 15.73
CA MET A 18 -48.46 14.92 14.68
C MET A 18 -47.06 15.06 14.06
N TRP A 19 -46.48 16.27 14.10
CA TRP A 19 -45.09 16.50 13.67
C TRP A 19 -44.07 16.11 14.75
N LEU A 20 -44.39 16.35 16.04
CA LEU A 20 -43.53 15.97 17.16
C LEU A 20 -43.41 14.45 17.32
N GLU A 21 -44.50 13.70 17.12
CA GLU A 21 -44.49 12.24 17.22
C GLU A 21 -43.74 11.57 16.05
N ASN A 22 -43.80 12.14 14.84
CA ASN A 22 -43.03 11.65 13.68
C ASN A 22 -41.53 11.99 13.76
N ALA A 23 -41.17 13.15 14.32
CA ALA A 23 -39.77 13.54 14.52
C ALA A 23 -39.07 12.70 15.61
N LEU A 24 -39.79 12.33 16.67
CA LEU A 24 -39.26 11.46 17.73
C LEU A 24 -39.20 9.97 17.31
N GLY A 25 -40.11 9.52 16.44
CA GLY A 25 -40.05 8.17 15.85
C GLY A 25 -38.83 7.94 14.94
N GLY A 26 -38.38 8.96 14.21
CA GLY A 26 -37.20 8.87 13.34
C GLY A 26 -35.86 8.76 14.10
N LEU A 27 -35.77 9.34 15.29
CA LEU A 27 -34.56 9.30 16.12
C LEU A 27 -34.38 7.96 16.85
N LEU A 28 -35.46 7.23 17.13
CA LEU A 28 -35.41 5.90 17.75
C LEU A 28 -35.01 4.78 16.75
N PHE A 29 -35.31 4.92 15.46
CA PHE A 29 -34.90 3.93 14.45
C PHE A 29 -33.43 4.05 14.01
N MET A 30 -32.81 5.24 14.08
CA MET A 30 -31.38 5.41 13.81
C MET A 30 -30.50 4.93 14.99
N GLY A 31 -30.98 5.04 16.23
CA GLY A 31 -30.25 4.58 17.42
C GLY A 31 -30.06 3.05 17.48
N VAL A 32 -31.06 2.28 17.04
CA VAL A 32 -30.99 0.80 17.04
C VAL A 32 -29.98 0.28 16.01
N HIS A 33 -29.84 0.94 14.85
CA HIS A 33 -28.90 0.52 13.80
C HIS A 33 -27.45 0.86 14.12
N ILE A 34 -27.18 2.01 14.74
CA ILE A 34 -25.83 2.37 15.20
C ILE A 34 -25.39 1.49 16.37
N GLY A 35 -26.30 1.16 17.29
CA GLY A 35 -26.01 0.27 18.42
C GLY A 35 -25.67 -1.16 18.00
N ILE A 36 -26.38 -1.71 17.01
CA ILE A 36 -26.10 -3.04 16.45
C ILE A 36 -24.76 -3.06 15.71
N ALA A 37 -24.46 -2.04 14.89
CA ALA A 37 -23.16 -1.92 14.21
C ALA A 37 -21.99 -1.78 15.20
N ALA A 38 -22.14 -0.99 16.26
CA ALA A 38 -21.14 -0.85 17.32
C ALA A 38 -20.95 -2.15 18.12
N PHE A 39 -22.03 -2.89 18.37
CA PHE A 39 -21.97 -4.20 19.04
C PHE A 39 -21.21 -5.24 18.18
N PHE A 40 -21.46 -5.28 16.87
CA PHE A 40 -20.72 -6.16 15.96
C PHE A 40 -19.26 -5.75 15.79
N LEU A 41 -18.97 -4.44 15.72
CA LEU A 41 -17.59 -3.93 15.66
C LEU A 41 -16.82 -4.27 16.95
N LYS A 42 -17.42 -4.10 18.13
CA LYS A 42 -16.81 -4.43 19.41
C LYS A 42 -16.60 -5.94 19.57
N LYS A 43 -17.55 -6.78 19.12
CA LYS A 43 -17.43 -8.24 19.12
C LYS A 43 -16.38 -8.75 18.12
N PHE A 44 -16.21 -8.07 16.99
CA PHE A 44 -15.15 -8.35 16.00
C PHE A 44 -13.76 -7.98 16.54
N ILE A 45 -13.62 -6.81 17.17
CA ILE A 45 -12.36 -6.38 17.81
C ILE A 45 -11.99 -7.33 18.96
N MET A 46 -12.96 -7.74 19.80
CA MET A 46 -12.71 -8.70 20.88
C MET A 46 -12.32 -10.09 20.37
N LYS A 47 -12.90 -10.57 19.25
CA LYS A 47 -12.48 -11.83 18.61
C LYS A 47 -11.05 -11.77 18.05
N LYS A 48 -10.59 -10.61 17.56
CA LYS A 48 -9.18 -10.41 17.17
C LYS A 48 -8.23 -10.36 18.37
N ALA A 49 -8.69 -9.90 19.53
CA ALA A 49 -7.86 -9.84 20.74
C ALA A 49 -7.67 -11.22 21.42
N ILE A 50 -8.64 -12.14 21.31
CA ILE A 50 -8.56 -13.48 21.92
C ILE A 50 -7.57 -14.40 21.19
N ASN A 51 -7.32 -14.18 19.89
CA ASN A 51 -6.34 -14.94 19.10
C ASN A 51 -4.92 -14.34 19.13
N TYR A 52 -4.68 -13.34 19.99
CA TYR A 52 -3.33 -12.84 20.24
C TYR A 52 -2.74 -13.57 21.45
N GLN A 53 -1.99 -14.64 21.18
CA GLN A 53 -1.08 -15.24 22.14
C GLN A 53 0.31 -14.61 21.92
N PRO A 54 0.88 -13.87 22.89
CA PRO A 54 2.25 -13.42 22.79
C PRO A 54 3.17 -14.63 22.98
N THR A 55 3.88 -15.04 21.93
CA THR A 55 4.99 -15.98 22.08
C THR A 55 6.07 -15.30 22.92
N SER A 56 6.26 -15.80 24.13
CA SER A 56 7.33 -15.46 25.05
C SER A 56 8.60 -16.22 24.66
N GLY A 57 9.75 -15.54 24.77
CA GLY A 57 11.10 -16.08 24.55
C GLY A 57 11.76 -15.45 23.32
N THR A 58 12.91 -14.79 23.37
CA THR A 58 13.94 -14.62 24.40
C THR A 58 14.61 -13.25 24.18
N ALA A 59 14.99 -12.58 25.26
CA ALA A 59 15.72 -11.32 25.22
C ALA A 59 17.09 -11.50 24.55
N ASN A 60 17.29 -10.92 23.37
CA ASN A 60 18.61 -10.85 22.75
C ASN A 60 19.35 -9.60 23.23
N ARG A 61 20.40 -9.85 24.03
CA ARG A 61 21.47 -8.91 24.38
C ARG A 61 22.24 -8.47 23.12
N PRO A 62 22.88 -7.30 23.12
CA PRO A 62 23.73 -6.87 22.01
C PRO A 62 24.98 -7.77 21.89
N PHE A 63 25.28 -8.23 20.67
CA PHE A 63 26.44 -9.05 20.35
C PHE A 63 27.73 -8.20 20.34
N SER A 64 28.75 -8.69 21.05
CA SER A 64 30.14 -8.20 21.01
C SER A 64 30.97 -9.13 20.10
N PRO A 65 31.88 -8.62 19.25
CA PRO A 65 32.60 -9.43 18.27
C PRO A 65 33.98 -9.85 18.78
N SER A 66 34.16 -11.13 19.09
CA SER A 66 35.46 -11.79 19.10
C SER A 66 35.27 -13.28 19.35
N GLU A 67 35.52 -14.12 18.34
CA GLU A 67 36.34 -15.33 18.46
C GLU A 67 36.39 -16.08 17.11
N ILE A 68 37.61 -16.18 16.60
CA ILE A 68 38.03 -17.03 15.50
C ILE A 68 38.44 -18.35 16.13
N HIS A 69 37.91 -19.48 15.67
CA HIS A 69 38.65 -20.74 15.70
C HIS A 69 38.21 -21.70 14.58
N THR A 70 39.23 -22.15 13.84
CA THR A 70 39.38 -23.29 12.92
C THR A 70 38.83 -24.62 13.51
N ILE A 71 38.51 -25.70 12.76
CA ILE A 71 39.37 -26.64 12.01
C ILE A 71 38.48 -27.70 11.27
N ASP A 72 38.98 -28.21 10.13
CA ASP A 72 38.83 -29.49 9.36
C ASP A 72 37.51 -30.12 8.91
N ASP A 73 37.43 -30.29 7.58
CA ASP A 73 37.55 -31.56 6.81
C ASP A 73 37.07 -32.87 7.45
N THR A 74 36.07 -33.52 6.86
CA THR A 74 36.26 -34.76 6.07
C THR A 74 34.98 -35.30 5.42
N ASN A 75 35.21 -35.83 4.21
CA ASN A 75 34.58 -36.99 3.58
C ASN A 75 33.36 -36.87 2.65
N GLN A 76 33.69 -37.18 1.39
CA GLN A 76 32.90 -37.69 0.28
C GLN A 76 32.32 -39.09 0.62
N ASP A 77 31.14 -39.44 0.12
CA ASP A 77 31.00 -40.36 -1.03
C ASP A 77 29.55 -40.81 -1.31
N GLN A 78 29.19 -40.67 -2.59
CA GLN A 78 28.40 -41.50 -3.52
C GLN A 78 27.10 -42.24 -3.12
N MET A 79 26.10 -42.12 -4.00
CA MET A 79 25.69 -43.16 -4.99
C MET A 79 24.15 -43.30 -5.14
N GLN A 80 23.64 -42.76 -6.26
CA GLN A 80 22.64 -43.29 -7.20
C GLN A 80 21.47 -44.25 -6.74
N ARG A 81 20.20 -43.92 -7.11
CA ARG A 81 19.40 -44.53 -8.24
C ARG A 81 17.85 -44.50 -8.06
N LYS A 82 17.22 -43.97 -9.13
CA LYS A 82 15.94 -44.32 -9.82
C LYS A 82 14.52 -44.01 -9.25
N PRO A 83 13.53 -43.78 -10.16
CA PRO A 83 12.24 -43.13 -9.88
C PRO A 83 11.05 -44.11 -9.76
N GLY A 84 9.97 -43.65 -9.10
CA GLY A 84 8.67 -44.32 -9.00
C GLY A 84 7.54 -43.33 -8.69
N SER A 85 6.35 -43.62 -9.20
CA SER A 85 5.28 -42.67 -9.56
C SER A 85 4.16 -42.45 -8.52
N ARG A 86 3.43 -41.34 -8.73
CA ARG A 86 1.97 -41.11 -8.54
C ARG A 86 1.42 -40.95 -7.11
N GLY A 87 0.74 -39.83 -6.87
CA GLY A 87 -0.21 -39.67 -5.77
C GLY A 87 -0.40 -38.21 -5.34
N SER A 88 -1.65 -37.75 -5.31
CA SER A 88 -2.12 -36.36 -5.28
C SER A 88 -2.39 -35.75 -3.89
N SER A 89 -2.45 -34.40 -3.88
CA SER A 89 -3.11 -33.46 -2.94
C SER A 89 -2.26 -32.74 -1.85
N PRO A 90 -2.63 -31.47 -1.53
CA PRO A 90 -1.69 -30.40 -1.24
C PRO A 90 -1.36 -30.33 0.25
N ARG A 91 -0.07 -30.15 0.56
CA ARG A 91 0.38 -29.75 1.89
C ARG A 91 0.89 -28.33 1.85
N SER A 92 0.28 -27.53 2.71
CA SER A 92 0.71 -26.23 3.17
C SER A 92 2.06 -26.40 3.86
N ASP A 93 3.14 -26.03 3.19
CA ASP A 93 4.44 -25.87 3.83
C ASP A 93 4.84 -24.39 3.75
N ASN A 94 4.64 -23.74 4.90
CA ASN A 94 5.25 -22.48 5.27
C ASN A 94 6.73 -22.77 5.59
N SER A 95 7.62 -22.58 4.62
CA SER A 95 9.07 -22.57 4.82
C SER A 95 9.65 -21.30 4.22
N GLY A 96 10.12 -20.40 5.08
CA GLY A 96 10.84 -19.20 4.67
C GLY A 96 12.12 -19.56 3.93
N SER A 97 12.19 -19.12 2.67
CA SER A 97 13.39 -18.93 1.88
C SER A 97 13.29 -17.58 1.13
N PRO A 98 14.41 -16.90 0.84
CA PRO A 98 14.45 -15.48 0.45
C PRO A 98 14.18 -15.23 -1.05
N GLU A 99 13.27 -15.95 -1.69
CA GLU A 99 13.15 -15.88 -3.16
C GLU A 99 11.73 -16.14 -3.68
N TYR A 100 10.77 -15.34 -3.20
CA TYR A 100 9.48 -15.19 -3.88
C TYR A 100 9.12 -13.70 -3.94
N MET A 101 9.90 -12.94 -4.71
CA MET A 101 9.48 -11.60 -5.12
C MET A 101 8.26 -11.75 -6.04
N ASP A 102 7.17 -11.04 -5.71
CA ASP A 102 5.92 -11.00 -6.48
C ASP A 102 6.22 -10.69 -7.97
N ASP A 103 5.65 -11.47 -8.90
CA ASP A 103 5.76 -11.27 -10.36
C ASP A 103 5.49 -9.82 -10.76
N PHE A 104 4.57 -9.15 -10.07
CA PHE A 104 4.27 -7.74 -10.31
C PHE A 104 5.41 -6.79 -9.91
N ALA A 105 6.09 -7.08 -8.80
CA ALA A 105 7.20 -6.27 -8.31
C ALA A 105 8.41 -6.38 -9.26
N ASN A 106 8.76 -7.59 -9.70
CA ASN A 106 9.82 -7.82 -10.67
C ASN A 106 9.51 -7.18 -12.03
N ALA A 107 8.28 -7.34 -12.53
CA ALA A 107 7.87 -6.67 -13.76
C ALA A 107 7.91 -5.14 -13.62
N THR A 108 7.59 -4.60 -12.43
CA THR A 108 7.70 -3.15 -12.17
C THR A 108 9.16 -2.70 -12.17
N LEU A 109 10.05 -3.42 -11.50
CA LEU A 109 11.50 -3.16 -11.51
C LEU A 109 12.04 -3.10 -12.95
N GLU A 110 11.68 -4.08 -13.77
CA GLU A 110 12.10 -4.14 -15.16
C GLU A 110 11.61 -2.91 -15.96
N GLN A 111 10.33 -2.54 -15.82
CA GLN A 111 9.78 -1.37 -16.50
C GLN A 111 10.43 -0.05 -16.03
N VAL A 112 10.72 0.08 -14.74
CA VAL A 112 11.44 1.25 -14.18
C VAL A 112 12.86 1.31 -14.75
N ASN A 113 13.60 0.20 -14.74
CA ASN A 113 14.96 0.16 -15.27
C ASN A 113 15.03 0.39 -16.79
N ASN A 114 14.04 -0.10 -17.55
CA ASN A 114 13.86 0.18 -18.97
C ASN A 114 13.57 1.67 -19.25
N VAL A 115 12.96 2.39 -18.31
CA VAL A 115 12.82 3.84 -18.38
C VAL A 115 14.17 4.49 -18.08
N ARG A 116 14.79 4.14 -16.95
CA ARG A 116 16.03 4.73 -16.44
C ARG A 116 17.19 4.66 -17.44
N VAL A 117 17.36 3.54 -18.13
CA VAL A 117 18.40 3.39 -19.17
C VAL A 117 18.24 4.41 -20.31
N LYS A 118 17.00 4.76 -20.70
CA LYS A 118 16.77 5.75 -21.76
C LYS A 118 17.27 7.13 -21.35
N TYR A 119 17.30 7.42 -20.06
CA TYR A 119 17.75 8.68 -19.46
C TYR A 119 19.20 8.65 -19.01
N ASN A 120 19.98 7.61 -19.34
CA ASN A 120 21.37 7.45 -18.87
C ASN A 120 21.49 7.60 -17.34
N VAL A 121 20.51 7.06 -16.60
CA VAL A 121 20.57 6.94 -15.15
C VAL A 121 20.67 5.46 -14.77
N SER A 122 21.51 5.17 -13.77
CA SER A 122 21.79 3.80 -13.32
C SER A 122 20.52 3.06 -12.94
N PRO A 123 20.43 1.74 -13.19
CA PRO A 123 19.30 0.94 -12.73
C PRO A 123 19.19 0.97 -11.20
N VAL A 124 17.98 0.73 -10.71
CA VAL A 124 17.69 0.53 -9.27
C VAL A 124 17.54 -0.96 -8.97
N ASN A 125 17.61 -1.33 -7.69
CA ASN A 125 17.29 -2.68 -7.21
C ASN A 125 15.92 -2.72 -6.54
N LEU A 126 15.36 -3.92 -6.42
CA LEU A 126 14.14 -4.15 -5.66
C LEU A 126 14.51 -4.54 -4.23
N SER A 127 13.87 -3.90 -3.26
CA SER A 127 14.06 -4.14 -1.82
C SER A 127 12.79 -4.71 -1.21
N ASP A 128 12.91 -5.82 -0.49
CA ASP A 128 11.78 -6.46 0.22
C ASP A 128 11.25 -5.59 1.36
N GLN A 129 12.14 -4.87 2.05
CA GLN A 129 11.77 -3.96 3.13
C GLN A 129 10.94 -2.79 2.59
N LEU A 130 11.39 -2.20 1.48
CA LEU A 130 10.65 -1.15 0.79
C LEU A 130 9.33 -1.69 0.21
N SER A 131 9.32 -2.90 -0.34
CA SER A 131 8.11 -3.53 -0.89
C SER A 131 7.06 -3.81 0.19
N THR A 132 7.50 -4.16 1.40
CA THR A 132 6.62 -4.30 2.57
C THR A 132 5.92 -2.97 2.90
N ILE A 133 6.66 -1.85 2.83
CA ILE A 133 6.11 -0.50 3.05
C ILE A 133 5.09 -0.16 1.94
N ALA A 134 5.48 -0.34 0.67
CA ALA A 134 4.61 -0.07 -0.48
C ALA A 134 3.33 -0.91 -0.44
N GLN A 135 3.43 -2.21 -0.12
CA GLN A 135 2.30 -3.11 -0.04
C GLN A 135 1.34 -2.74 1.08
N ARG A 136 1.86 -2.30 2.23
CA ARG A 136 1.01 -1.80 3.33
C ARG A 136 0.17 -0.62 2.86
N TRP A 137 0.74 0.30 2.09
CA TRP A 137 0.02 1.45 1.60
C TRP A 137 -0.98 1.11 0.48
N ALA A 138 -0.60 0.21 -0.45
CA ALA A 138 -1.52 -0.31 -1.45
C ALA A 138 -2.76 -0.96 -0.79
N ASN A 139 -2.55 -1.77 0.25
CA ASN A 139 -3.62 -2.37 1.03
C ASN A 139 -4.50 -1.32 1.73
N HIS A 140 -3.90 -0.24 2.26
CA HIS A 140 -4.65 0.87 2.85
C HIS A 140 -5.60 1.52 1.83
N MET A 141 -5.09 1.90 0.66
CA MET A 141 -5.91 2.50 -0.39
C MET A 141 -7.00 1.55 -0.91
N ALA A 142 -6.70 0.25 -1.01
CA ALA A 142 -7.69 -0.76 -1.37
C ALA A 142 -8.81 -0.93 -0.34
N GLN A 143 -8.51 -0.70 0.95
CA GLN A 143 -9.50 -0.77 2.05
C GLN A 143 -10.33 0.51 2.16
N THR A 144 -9.71 1.68 1.96
CA THR A 144 -10.38 2.98 2.18
C THR A 144 -10.97 3.58 0.91
N GLY A 145 -10.53 3.11 -0.26
CA GLY A 145 -10.88 3.69 -1.56
C GLY A 145 -10.19 5.02 -1.87
N LYS A 146 -9.34 5.52 -0.96
CA LYS A 146 -8.70 6.83 -1.09
C LYS A 146 -7.39 6.72 -1.84
N LEU A 147 -7.22 7.55 -2.87
CA LEU A 147 -5.99 7.63 -3.65
C LEU A 147 -5.14 8.80 -3.15
N GLU A 148 -4.24 8.55 -2.22
CA GLU A 148 -3.47 9.58 -1.50
C GLU A 148 -2.08 9.10 -1.10
N HIS A 149 -1.19 10.04 -0.76
CA HIS A 149 0.15 9.74 -0.25
C HIS A 149 0.09 9.12 1.14
N SER A 150 1.04 8.24 1.44
CA SER A 150 1.24 7.76 2.80
C SER A 150 1.71 8.86 3.74
N PRO A 151 1.24 8.85 5.02
CA PRO A 151 1.84 9.66 6.07
C PRO A 151 3.35 9.40 6.13
N ALA A 152 4.14 10.45 6.36
CA ALA A 152 5.60 10.36 6.32
C ALA A 152 6.15 9.27 7.24
N GLU A 153 5.55 9.09 8.42
CA GLU A 153 5.90 8.10 9.42
C GLU A 153 5.69 6.66 8.93
N MET A 154 4.76 6.46 7.99
CA MET A 154 4.44 5.16 7.42
C MET A 154 5.31 4.81 6.20
N ARG A 155 5.95 5.82 5.57
CA ARG A 155 6.92 5.68 4.49
C ARG A 155 8.32 6.13 4.91
N SER A 156 8.72 5.84 6.13
CA SER A 156 10.07 6.09 6.61
C SER A 156 10.86 4.79 6.74
N PHE A 157 12.12 4.82 6.32
CA PHE A 157 13.09 3.77 6.57
C PHE A 157 14.22 4.33 7.44
N GLY A 158 14.35 3.82 8.66
CA GLY A 158 15.19 4.45 9.67
C GLY A 158 14.73 5.88 9.98
N ARG A 159 15.60 6.88 9.77
CA ARG A 159 15.30 8.31 9.95
C ARG A 159 14.94 9.05 8.66
N GLN A 160 14.91 8.34 7.53
CA GLN A 160 14.69 8.94 6.21
C GLN A 160 13.26 8.72 5.73
N ILE A 161 12.65 9.80 5.24
CA ILE A 161 11.37 9.75 4.55
C ILE A 161 11.63 9.30 3.10
N LEU A 162 10.94 8.27 2.63
CA LEU A 162 11.08 7.67 1.30
C LEU A 162 10.29 8.43 0.24
N GLY A 163 10.69 8.31 -1.04
CA GLY A 163 9.88 8.78 -2.17
C GLY A 163 8.68 7.85 -2.38
N GLU A 164 7.60 8.33 -3.01
CA GLU A 164 6.42 7.52 -3.27
C GLU A 164 5.72 7.97 -4.57
N ASN A 165 5.39 7.01 -5.43
CA ASN A 165 4.43 7.16 -6.51
C ASN A 165 3.26 6.20 -6.26
N TYR A 166 2.04 6.62 -6.59
CA TYR A 166 0.86 5.74 -6.54
C TYR A 166 -0.06 5.90 -7.75
N VAL A 167 -0.90 4.90 -7.96
CA VAL A 167 -1.89 4.89 -9.05
C VAL A 167 -3.08 4.01 -8.67
N SER A 168 -4.24 4.27 -9.30
CA SER A 168 -5.33 3.31 -9.37
C SER A 168 -5.84 3.08 -10.79
N THR A 169 -6.48 1.92 -11.00
CA THR A 169 -7.25 1.61 -12.21
C THR A 169 -8.60 1.01 -11.83
N PHE A 170 -9.65 1.35 -12.58
CA PHE A 170 -10.99 0.80 -12.41
C PHE A 170 -11.26 -0.28 -13.46
N GLN A 171 -11.87 -1.38 -13.04
CA GLN A 171 -12.33 -2.55 -13.82
C GLN A 171 -11.29 -3.18 -14.76
N THR A 172 -10.03 -2.75 -14.67
CA THR A 172 -8.95 -3.21 -15.52
C THR A 172 -7.78 -3.56 -14.63
N GLU A 173 -7.15 -4.70 -14.91
CA GLU A 173 -5.97 -5.11 -14.15
C GLU A 173 -4.86 -4.07 -14.28
N LEU A 174 -4.32 -3.68 -13.13
CA LEU A 174 -3.12 -2.84 -13.04
C LEU A 174 -1.89 -3.71 -13.31
N THR A 175 -1.35 -3.62 -14.52
CA THR A 175 -0.07 -4.24 -14.86
C THR A 175 1.08 -3.26 -14.63
N ALA A 176 2.29 -3.79 -14.39
CA ALA A 176 3.49 -2.98 -14.22
C ALA A 176 3.70 -1.99 -15.38
N SER A 177 3.50 -2.46 -16.62
CA SER A 177 3.61 -1.62 -17.81
C SER A 177 2.58 -0.49 -17.82
N LYS A 178 1.31 -0.74 -17.46
CA LYS A 178 0.29 0.32 -17.37
C LYS A 178 0.64 1.36 -16.33
N MET A 179 1.11 0.92 -15.15
CA MET A 179 1.54 1.79 -14.06
C MET A 179 2.68 2.71 -14.48
N VAL A 180 3.80 2.15 -14.92
CA VAL A 180 4.99 2.92 -15.31
C VAL A 180 4.71 3.80 -16.54
N LYS A 181 3.96 3.31 -17.54
CA LYS A 181 3.55 4.12 -18.69
C LYS A 181 2.69 5.31 -18.31
N LYS A 182 1.82 5.18 -17.30
CA LYS A 182 0.99 6.30 -16.84
C LYS A 182 1.86 7.42 -16.29
N TRP A 183 2.79 7.11 -15.38
CA TRP A 183 3.72 8.10 -14.83
C TRP A 183 4.66 8.67 -15.89
N MET A 184 5.13 7.85 -16.82
CA MET A 184 5.98 8.30 -17.93
C MET A 184 5.32 9.32 -18.86
N LYS A 185 3.99 9.38 -18.96
CA LYS A 185 3.30 10.41 -19.76
C LYS A 185 3.56 11.83 -19.24
N GLU A 186 3.89 11.98 -17.96
CA GLU A 186 4.19 13.29 -17.39
C GLU A 186 5.46 13.94 -17.99
N ARG A 187 6.34 13.13 -18.63
CA ARG A 187 7.48 13.63 -19.41
C ARG A 187 7.08 14.72 -20.41
N PHE A 188 5.89 14.62 -21.03
CA PHE A 188 5.44 15.59 -22.02
C PHE A 188 5.09 16.96 -21.43
N SER A 189 4.89 17.04 -20.11
CA SER A 189 4.62 18.28 -19.39
C SER A 189 5.84 18.77 -18.61
N TYR A 190 6.90 17.97 -18.52
CA TYR A 190 8.11 18.33 -17.78
C TYR A 190 9.04 19.23 -18.60
N GLN A 191 9.48 20.33 -17.98
CA GLN A 191 10.45 21.26 -18.55
C GLN A 191 11.83 20.93 -17.97
N PHE A 192 12.74 20.40 -18.80
CA PHE A 192 14.08 20.07 -18.34
C PHE A 192 14.84 21.32 -17.86
N GLY A 193 15.61 21.17 -16.79
CA GLY A 193 16.29 22.27 -16.12
C GLY A 193 15.39 23.08 -15.19
N SER A 194 14.08 22.83 -15.14
CA SER A 194 13.21 23.42 -14.12
C SER A 194 13.23 22.61 -12.83
N ASN A 195 12.83 23.25 -11.72
CA ASN A 195 12.37 22.52 -10.55
C ASN A 195 11.13 21.66 -10.92
N GLY A 196 10.90 20.59 -10.18
CA GLY A 196 9.74 19.74 -10.38
C GLY A 196 8.43 20.43 -10.03
N ARG A 197 7.37 19.90 -10.62
CA ARG A 197 5.98 20.27 -10.35
C ARG A 197 5.19 19.02 -10.01
N ARG A 198 4.09 19.20 -9.28
CA ARG A 198 3.22 18.11 -8.84
C ARG A 198 2.73 17.25 -10.01
N GLU A 199 2.48 17.85 -11.16
CA GLU A 199 2.00 17.13 -12.36
C GLU A 199 3.08 16.27 -13.04
N THR A 200 4.32 16.38 -12.57
CA THR A 200 5.51 15.71 -13.14
C THR A 200 6.34 14.95 -12.11
N GLU A 201 5.84 14.87 -10.89
CA GLU A 201 6.55 14.31 -9.74
C GLU A 201 6.75 12.80 -9.90
N ASN A 202 5.81 12.08 -10.52
CA ASN A 202 5.97 10.65 -10.72
C ASN A 202 7.05 10.36 -11.77
N PHE A 203 7.04 11.08 -12.89
CA PHE A 203 8.07 10.94 -13.93
C PHE A 203 9.47 11.26 -13.38
N THR A 204 9.62 12.41 -12.73
CA THR A 204 10.93 12.85 -12.21
C THR A 204 11.45 11.92 -11.11
N GLN A 205 10.58 11.36 -10.28
CA GLN A 205 10.95 10.32 -9.31
C GLN A 205 11.46 9.03 -9.98
N LEU A 206 10.86 8.57 -11.08
CA LEU A 206 11.29 7.35 -11.78
C LEU A 206 12.74 7.45 -12.29
N ILE A 207 13.12 8.63 -12.79
CA ILE A 207 14.44 8.86 -13.38
C ILE A 207 15.39 9.59 -12.45
N TRP A 208 15.06 9.70 -11.17
CA TRP A 208 15.89 10.39 -10.21
C TRP A 208 17.24 9.68 -10.06
N ARG A 209 18.33 10.35 -10.44
CA ARG A 209 19.68 9.75 -10.51
C ARG A 209 20.13 9.14 -9.18
N ALA A 210 19.90 9.83 -8.07
CA ALA A 210 20.37 9.40 -6.76
C ALA A 210 19.60 8.22 -6.16
N THR A 211 18.40 7.91 -6.64
CA THR A 211 17.62 6.75 -6.16
C THR A 211 18.33 5.45 -6.55
N GLN A 212 18.45 4.53 -5.60
CA GLN A 212 19.18 3.27 -5.73
C GLN A 212 18.27 2.06 -5.60
N ASP A 213 17.26 2.14 -4.75
CA ASP A 213 16.36 1.03 -4.45
C ASP A 213 14.90 1.47 -4.57
N ILE A 214 14.05 0.50 -4.93
CA ILE A 214 12.61 0.67 -4.95
C ILE A 214 11.92 -0.46 -4.19
N GLY A 215 10.72 -0.18 -3.71
CA GLY A 215 9.79 -1.18 -3.22
C GLY A 215 8.46 -1.08 -3.94
N VAL A 216 7.80 -2.20 -4.19
CA VAL A 216 6.58 -2.24 -4.99
C VAL A 216 5.47 -2.92 -4.21
N GLY A 217 4.26 -2.36 -4.29
CA GLY A 217 3.05 -2.95 -3.71
C GLY A 217 1.86 -2.81 -4.65
N ARG A 218 0.97 -3.82 -4.64
CA ARG A 218 -0.28 -3.80 -5.40
C ARG A 218 -1.40 -4.45 -4.60
N ALA A 219 -2.58 -3.84 -4.62
CA ALA A 219 -3.76 -4.38 -3.95
C ALA A 219 -5.00 -4.17 -4.80
N ARG A 220 -6.00 -5.04 -4.61
CA ARG A 220 -7.32 -4.93 -5.22
C ARG A 220 -8.34 -4.60 -4.13
N SER A 221 -9.28 -3.70 -4.41
CA SER A 221 -10.38 -3.39 -3.50
C SER A 221 -11.25 -4.62 -3.24
N ALA A 222 -11.94 -4.63 -2.10
CA ALA A 222 -12.78 -5.76 -1.67
C ALA A 222 -13.93 -6.06 -2.64
N ASP A 223 -14.47 -5.04 -3.33
CA ASP A 223 -15.49 -5.19 -4.36
C ASP A 223 -14.92 -5.68 -5.72
N GLY A 224 -13.60 -5.81 -5.83
CA GLY A 224 -12.89 -6.24 -7.03
C GLY A 224 -12.83 -5.20 -8.14
N ASN A 225 -13.36 -4.00 -7.96
CA ASN A 225 -13.48 -3.01 -9.02
C ASN A 225 -12.22 -2.15 -9.20
N TRP A 226 -11.46 -1.92 -8.14
CA TRP A 226 -10.28 -1.06 -8.17
C TRP A 226 -9.01 -1.84 -7.91
N TRP A 227 -7.96 -1.47 -8.65
CA TRP A 227 -6.59 -1.83 -8.34
C TRP A 227 -5.83 -0.59 -7.89
N TYR A 228 -4.93 -0.77 -6.94
CA TYR A 228 -4.03 0.26 -6.42
C TYR A 228 -2.60 -0.25 -6.51
N GLY A 229 -1.70 0.60 -7.01
CA GLY A 229 -0.27 0.33 -7.08
C GLY A 229 0.52 1.43 -6.40
N VAL A 230 1.58 1.03 -5.70
CA VAL A 230 2.51 1.92 -4.99
C VAL A 230 3.92 1.51 -5.34
N VAL A 231 4.77 2.50 -5.60
CA VAL A 231 6.22 2.32 -5.64
C VAL A 231 6.84 3.31 -4.66
N VAL A 232 7.66 2.81 -3.74
CA VAL A 232 8.47 3.65 -2.84
C VAL A 232 9.93 3.66 -3.31
N PHE A 233 10.65 4.75 -3.07
CA PHE A 233 11.98 5.01 -3.63
C PHE A 233 12.96 5.41 -2.53
N ASP A 234 14.15 4.84 -2.54
CA ASP A 234 15.25 5.17 -1.62
C ASP A 234 16.59 5.34 -2.36
N PRO A 235 17.34 6.43 -2.14
CA PRO A 235 16.91 7.71 -1.57
C PRO A 235 15.68 8.32 -2.29
N PRO A 236 14.88 9.17 -1.61
CA PRO A 236 13.76 9.86 -2.21
C PRO A 236 14.21 10.79 -3.34
N GLY A 237 13.37 10.89 -4.37
CA GLY A 237 13.51 11.90 -5.40
C GLY A 237 12.77 13.18 -5.06
N ASN A 238 12.63 14.04 -6.06
CA ASN A 238 11.83 15.27 -5.99
C ASN A 238 12.22 16.25 -4.89
N ILE A 239 13.50 16.24 -4.53
CA ILE A 239 14.03 17.17 -3.54
C ILE A 239 14.23 18.54 -4.20
N ALA A 240 13.65 19.57 -3.60
CA ALA A 240 13.78 20.95 -4.08
C ALA A 240 15.25 21.32 -4.28
N ASN A 241 15.54 22.06 -5.36
CA ASN A 241 16.87 22.50 -5.75
C ASN A 241 17.88 21.39 -6.09
N GLN A 242 17.45 20.13 -6.25
CA GLN A 242 18.33 19.02 -6.65
C GLN A 242 18.01 18.46 -8.05
N TYR A 243 17.02 19.00 -8.75
CA TYR A 243 16.55 18.51 -10.05
C TYR A 243 17.64 18.54 -11.13
N ALA A 244 18.44 19.60 -11.19
CA ALA A 244 19.46 19.77 -12.23
C ALA A 244 20.48 18.61 -12.27
N ASN A 245 20.81 18.04 -11.10
CA ASN A 245 21.76 16.92 -11.00
C ASN A 245 21.08 15.55 -11.16
N ASN A 246 19.78 15.47 -10.89
CA ASN A 246 19.06 14.20 -10.77
C ASN A 246 18.13 13.88 -11.94
N VAL A 247 17.74 14.87 -12.75
CA VAL A 247 16.80 14.70 -13.86
C VAL A 247 17.50 15.10 -15.17
N PRO A 248 18.25 14.18 -15.80
CA PRO A 248 19.03 14.52 -16.99
C PRO A 248 18.13 14.80 -18.20
N PHE A 249 18.53 15.79 -18.98
CA PHE A 249 18.03 15.96 -20.34
C PHE A 249 18.73 14.95 -21.25
N ILE A 250 17.95 14.23 -22.06
CA ILE A 250 18.50 13.43 -23.15
C ILE A 250 18.42 14.31 -24.40
N THR A 251 19.59 14.66 -24.93
CA THR A 251 19.78 15.21 -26.28
C THR A 251 19.66 14.15 -27.35
#